data_AF-A0AA38NWV3-F1
#
_entry.id   AF-A0AA38NWV3-F1
#
_cell.length_a   1.000
_cell.length_b   1.000
_cell.length_c   1.000
_cell.angle_alpha   90.00
_cell.angle_beta   90.00
_cell.angle_gamma   90.00
#
_symmetry.space_group_name_H-M   'P 1'
#
loop_
_entity.id
_entity.type
_entity.pdbx_description
1 polymer ?
#
loop_
_entity_poly.entity_id
_entity_poly.type
_entity_poly.pdbx_seq_one_letter_code
_entity_poly.pdbx_strand_id
1 'polypeptide(L)' 'KPPPLRMLIHGEGGTGKSKIIATITELFRSKHVQDMLIKSAYTGVAASLIEGKTTHIIGALSTRR' A
#
# COMPACT_ATOMS: atom_id res chain seq x y z
N LYS A 1 -1.99 -25.70 -1.37
CA LYS A 1 -2.19 -24.26 -1.03
C LYS A 1 -2.40 -23.50 -2.33
N PRO A 2 -3.37 -22.57 -2.43
CA PRO A 2 -3.51 -21.73 -3.62
C PRO A 2 -2.29 -20.79 -3.75
N PRO A 3 -1.93 -20.35 -4.96
CA PRO A 3 -0.88 -19.37 -5.16
C PRO A 3 -1.26 -18.01 -4.53
N PRO A 4 -0.28 -17.18 -4.13
CA PRO A 4 -0.58 -15.83 -3.64
C PRO A 4 -1.34 -15.00 -4.68
N LEU A 5 -2.35 -14.26 -4.25
CA LEU A 5 -3.08 -13.32 -5.10
C LEU A 5 -2.14 -12.17 -5.52
N ARG A 6 -1.95 -11.99 -6.82
CA ARG A 6 -1.26 -10.85 -7.41
C ARG A 6 -2.26 -10.10 -8.28
N MET A 7 -2.61 -8.88 -7.89
CA MET A 7 -3.70 -8.13 -8.48
C MET A 7 -3.23 -6.74 -8.91
N LEU A 8 -3.60 -6.35 -10.13
CA LEU A 8 -3.46 -5.00 -10.65
C LEU A 8 -4.85 -4.40 -10.81
N ILE A 9 -5.13 -3.32 -10.10
CA ILE A 9 -6.38 -2.56 -10.22
C ILE A 9 -6.08 -1.25 -10.96
N HIS A 10 -6.58 -1.11 -12.18
CA HIS A 10 -6.41 0.10 -12.99
C HIS A 10 -7.70 0.93 -13.05
N GLY A 11 -7.61 2.15 -13.58
CA GLY A 11 -8.75 3.04 -13.80
C GLY A 11 -8.33 4.52 -13.73
N GLU A 12 -9.13 5.41 -14.30
CA GLU A 12 -8.87 6.85 -14.32
C GLU A 12 -8.80 7.49 -12.93
N GLY A 13 -8.32 8.74 -12.85
CA GLY A 13 -8.36 9.51 -11.61
C GLY A 13 -9.79 9.58 -11.03
N GLY A 14 -9.93 9.48 -9.71
CA GLY A 14 -11.24 9.59 -9.06
C GLY A 14 -12.08 8.30 -8.98
N THR A 15 -11.66 7.18 -9.58
CA THR A 15 -12.43 5.91 -9.53
C THR A 15 -12.41 5.16 -8.19
N GLY A 16 -11.97 5.80 -7.10
CA GLY A 16 -11.99 5.19 -5.76
C GLY A 16 -10.89 4.16 -5.46
N LYS A 17 -9.84 4.02 -6.28
CA LYS A 17 -8.71 3.10 -6.01
C LYS A 17 -8.09 3.30 -4.63
N SER A 18 -7.92 4.53 -4.16
CA SER A 18 -7.41 4.81 -2.81
C SER A 18 -8.38 4.34 -1.70
N LYS A 19 -9.70 4.34 -1.97
CA LYS A 19 -10.69 3.80 -1.03
C LYS A 19 -10.52 2.30 -0.84
N ILE A 20 -10.15 1.56 -1.89
CA ILE A 20 -9.84 0.13 -1.78
C ILE A 20 -8.69 -0.10 -0.81
N ILE A 21 -7.61 0.68 -0.91
CA ILE A 21 -6.47 0.61 0.03
C ILE A 21 -6.92 0.91 1.46
N ALA A 22 -7.77 1.92 1.65
CA ALA A 22 -8.32 2.26 2.97
C ALA A 22 -9.18 1.12 3.55
N THR A 23 -10.04 0.50 2.74
CA THR A 23 -10.87 -0.64 3.18
C THR A 23 -10.01 -1.86 3.54
N ILE A 24 -8.96 -2.16 2.78
CA ILE A 24 -8.00 -3.24 3.13
C ILE A 24 -7.30 -2.91 4.45
N THR A 25 -6.91 -1.65 4.67
CA THR A 25 -6.30 -1.22 5.92
C THR A 25 -7.23 -1.47 7.10
N GLU A 26 -8.51 -1.10 6.98
CA GLU A 26 -9.52 -1.32 8.02
C GLU A 26 -9.79 -2.82 8.26
N LEU A 27 -9.77 -3.63 7.20
CA LEU A 27 -9.90 -5.08 7.33
C LEU A 27 -8.76 -5.70 8.16
N PHE A 28 -7.53 -5.24 7.97
CA PHE A 28 -6.39 -5.73 8.75
C PHE A 28 -6.44 -5.22 10.20
N ARG A 29 -6.87 -3.98 10.42
CA ARG A 29 -7.08 -3.40 11.77
C ARG A 29 -8.16 -4.15 12.55
N SER A 30 -9.32 -4.38 11.94
CA SER A 30 -10.44 -5.12 12.57
C SER A 30 -10.11 -6.58 12.88
N LYS A 31 -9.07 -7.14 12.25
CA LYS A 31 -8.52 -8.47 12.54
C LYS A 31 -7.35 -8.45 13.50
N HIS A 32 -6.93 -7.28 14.01
CA HIS A 32 -5.77 -7.10 14.89
C HIS A 32 -4.45 -7.61 14.29
N VAL A 33 -4.30 -7.56 12.96
CA VAL A 33 -3.11 -8.02 12.22
C VAL A 33 -2.50 -6.91 11.35
N GLN A 34 -2.71 -5.65 11.73
CA GLN A 34 -2.21 -4.49 10.99
C GLN A 34 -0.71 -4.54 10.70
N ASP A 35 0.07 -5.15 11.59
CA ASP A 35 1.52 -5.27 11.46
C ASP A 35 1.96 -6.18 10.30
N MET A 36 1.04 -6.99 9.75
CA MET A 36 1.26 -7.80 8.56
C MET A 36 1.06 -7.02 7.25
N LEU A 37 0.51 -5.80 7.30
CA LEU A 37 0.18 -5.02 6.11
C LEU A 37 1.25 -3.96 5.81
N ILE A 38 2.04 -4.19 4.77
CA ILE A 38 2.94 -3.18 4.22
C ILE A 38 2.23 -2.39 3.12
N LYS A 39 2.22 -1.06 3.26
CA LYS A 39 1.69 -0.12 2.27
C LYS A 39 2.85 0.69 1.69
N SER A 40 2.96 0.72 0.36
CA SER A 40 3.98 1.51 -0.31
C SER A 40 3.44 2.29 -1.51
N ALA A 41 4.08 3.43 -1.79
CA ALA A 41 3.82 4.22 -2.98
C ALA A 41 5.13 4.79 -3.54
N TYR A 42 5.10 5.22 -4.80
CA TYR A 42 6.30 5.71 -5.48
C TYR A 42 6.81 7.06 -4.95
N THR A 43 5.89 7.98 -4.65
CA THR A 43 6.22 9.33 -4.16
C THR A 43 5.88 9.50 -2.67
N GLY A 44 6.57 10.43 -2.01
CA GLY A 44 6.35 10.73 -0.59
C GLY A 44 4.91 11.17 -0.29
N VAL A 45 4.34 12.04 -1.12
CA VAL A 45 2.95 12.51 -0.95
C VAL A 45 1.96 11.36 -1.04
N ALA A 46 2.09 10.49 -2.05
CA ALA A 46 1.20 9.33 -2.19
C ALA A 46 1.37 8.33 -1.03
N ALA A 47 2.59 8.14 -0.53
CA ALA A 47 2.85 7.28 0.61
C ALA A 47 2.19 7.82 1.89
N SER A 48 2.28 9.13 2.14
CA SER A 48 1.62 9.77 3.28
C SER A 48 0.10 9.61 3.24
N LEU A 49 -0.53 9.72 2.06
CA LEU A 49 -1.97 9.60 1.90
C LEU A 49 -2.51 8.20 2.24
N ILE A 50 -1.70 7.16 2.12
CA ILE A 50 -2.07 5.78 2.46
C ILE A 50 -1.52 5.34 3.82
N GLU A 51 -0.98 6.26 4.61
CA GLU A 51 -0.28 5.99 5.87
C GLU A 51 0.80 4.89 5.69
N GLY A 52 1.59 5.01 4.61
CA GLY A 52 2.62 4.06 4.20
C GLY A 52 4.00 4.69 4.10
N LYS A 53 4.94 3.95 3.51
CA LYS A 53 6.29 4.45 3.19
C LYS A 53 6.53 4.47 1.68
N THR A 54 7.55 5.18 1.23
CA THR A 54 7.92 5.09 -0.18
C THR A 54 8.44 3.69 -0.51
N THR A 55 8.21 3.22 -1.73
CA THR A 55 8.74 1.92 -2.19
C THR A 55 10.26 1.84 -2.04
N HIS A 56 10.96 2.97 -2.26
CA HIS A 56 12.40 3.09 -2.04
C HIS A 56 12.81 2.78 -0.60
N ILE A 57 12.10 3.31 0.40
CA ILE A 57 12.38 3.01 1.81
C ILE A 57 12.14 1.53 2.12
N ILE A 58 11.02 0.97 1.63
CA ILE A 58 10.70 -0.45 1.87
C ILE A 58 11.73 -1.38 1.20
N GLY A 59 12.19 -1.03 0.00
CA GLY A 59 13.22 -1.78 -0.72
C GLY A 59 14.66 -1.49 -0.29
N ALA A 60 14.87 -0.67 0.75
CA ALA A 60 16.21 -0.20 1.17
C ALA A 60 17.03 0.44 0.03
N LEU A 61 16.36 1.06 -0.93
CA LEU A 61 16.96 1.75 -2.08
C LEU A 61 17.24 3.20 -1.70
N SER A 62 18.31 3.42 -0.94
CA SER A 62 18.80 4.76 -0.61
C SER A 62 19.40 5.43 -1.85
N THR A 63 19.02 6.69 -2.11
CA THR A 63 19.70 7.55 -3.08
C THR A 63 20.90 8.27 -2.47
N ARG A 64 21.10 8.18 -1.14
CA ARG A 64 22.29 8.72 -0.47
C ARG A 64 23.44 7.72 -0.65
N ARG A 65 24.49 8.17 -1.35
CA ARG A 65 25.85 7.64 -1.21
C ARG A 65 26.42 8.04 0.15
#